data_AF-A0A4Q9L399-F1
#
_entry.id   AF-A0A4Q9L399-F1
#
_cell.length_a   1.000
_cell.length_b   1.000
_cell.length_c   1.000
_cell.angle_alpha   90.00
_cell.angle_beta   90.00
_cell.angle_gamma   90.00
#
_symmetry.space_group_name_H-M   'P 1'
#
loop_
_entity.id
_entity.type
_entity.pdbx_description
1 polymer ?
#
loop_
_entity_poly.entity_id
_entity_poly.type
_entity_poly.pdbx_seq_one_letter_code
_entity_poly.pdbx_strand_id
1 'polypeptide(L)'
;MHINLSKEMNVVFNILHDTKETASELMYKEFSTKCLCQIKRDVLNERDESIYIEKMAIRNVNWQYDKYTIKNFERIGFENVIKIIWYSLVKSEEINNFDIEKISFHFSKQDYFSHKMFKKISQEYFKVIKFEMNTINSFFSKKEINDISNKGKGLYTREGKHVLTINNSEFDLFFSEKVDVHPKSKSLFLIFLNTLDIRYLHFCDLYINDSKAFCIILENLKKRIDEIVFFKAFIYDETIISLNANLNFVDLEKNIFIYCNIDENMVVFDFLSKINELVFYEDNILSKKYLRHEIKDKENHNIVENIIEILERTYKKSTPEESVRQNKKITEEYENFYLRLLNEKKCKNKVKIFESFDNAASIWRIQSLYEYNGYFNNISITLSKLNSEQIEITSSKITSKFRTEILNVNGLARLEINYSDILFESDICVKNKSIKYFKFWKNKGEIFGYFFELLNMMVDLKEVFFMSEETLKLSRSVSQIFYITELNLLNVNRMIDFLKILANNKNFDLTAAYNDILDLECPSDSVKFLFKNYDLSSINELSLYDFSIDKSNLKAFSNLLNLKELNFFRINFENISLSELFCASQEYKIKIMKLKEINISEKDLIFIANLKNLKKLEFERCYIQQKTYIHCI
;
A
#
# COMPACT_ATOMS: atom_id res chain seq x y z
N MET A 1 -15.91 1.70 20.03
CA MET A 1 -14.74 0.97 19.46
C MET A 1 -14.23 0.01 20.52
N HIS A 2 -14.85 -1.17 20.62
CA HIS A 2 -14.40 -2.26 21.48
C HIS A 2 -13.57 -3.21 20.60
N ILE A 3 -12.26 -3.24 20.82
CA ILE A 3 -11.42 -4.31 20.28
C ILE A 3 -11.64 -5.51 21.21
N ASN A 4 -12.28 -6.55 20.68
CA ASN A 4 -12.46 -7.80 21.38
C ASN A 4 -11.07 -8.41 21.65
N LEU A 5 -10.72 -8.54 22.93
CA LEU A 5 -9.58 -9.33 23.41
C LEU A 5 -9.78 -10.78 22.96
N SER A 6 -9.06 -11.22 21.93
CA SER A 6 -9.03 -12.64 21.56
C SER A 6 -8.41 -13.45 22.72
N LYS A 7 -9.18 -14.38 23.27
CA LYS A 7 -8.86 -15.24 24.42
C LYS A 7 -7.74 -16.28 24.19
N GLU A 8 -6.91 -16.19 23.15
CA GLU A 8 -5.92 -17.23 22.85
C GLU A 8 -4.50 -16.67 22.59
N MET A 9 -3.76 -16.40 23.67
CA MET A 9 -2.30 -16.19 23.67
C MET A 9 -1.60 -17.30 24.46
N ASN A 10 -1.78 -18.55 24.03
CA ASN A 10 -1.24 -19.73 24.70
C ASN A 10 -0.31 -20.48 23.74
N VAL A 11 0.95 -20.70 24.13
CA VAL A 11 1.84 -21.66 23.44
C VAL A 11 1.80 -22.97 24.20
N VAL A 12 1.64 -24.06 23.45
CA VAL A 12 1.44 -25.42 23.98
C VAL A 12 2.67 -26.28 23.66
N PHE A 13 3.22 -26.96 24.68
CA PHE A 13 4.31 -27.94 24.53
C PHE A 13 3.92 -29.29 25.15
N ASN A 14 4.53 -30.39 24.71
CA ASN A 14 4.25 -31.75 25.20
C ASN A 14 5.52 -32.37 25.83
N ILE A 15 5.45 -32.93 27.05
CA ILE A 15 6.59 -33.50 27.81
C ILE A 15 6.43 -35.01 28.03
N LEU A 16 7.51 -35.78 27.88
CA LEU A 16 7.51 -37.25 28.00
C LEU A 16 7.18 -37.76 29.42
N HIS A 17 6.35 -38.80 29.53
CA HIS A 17 5.77 -39.30 30.79
C HIS A 17 6.78 -39.92 31.80
N ASP A 18 8.00 -40.31 31.39
CA ASP A 18 8.82 -41.24 32.18
C ASP A 18 10.15 -40.68 32.71
N THR A 19 10.11 -39.56 33.43
CA THR A 19 11.18 -39.22 34.37
C THR A 19 10.69 -39.29 35.80
N LYS A 20 10.82 -40.48 36.41
CA LYS A 20 10.67 -40.66 37.85
C LYS A 20 11.69 -39.79 38.60
N GLU A 21 11.15 -39.05 39.56
CA GLU A 21 11.80 -38.50 40.76
C GLU A 21 13.01 -37.59 40.56
N THR A 22 12.76 -36.27 40.62
CA THR A 22 13.41 -35.33 41.57
C THR A 22 13.01 -33.85 41.38
N ALA A 23 12.06 -33.52 40.50
CA ALA A 23 11.70 -32.11 40.24
C ALA A 23 10.30 -31.68 40.73
N SER A 24 9.39 -32.61 41.01
CA SER A 24 7.98 -32.26 41.30
C SER A 24 7.75 -31.63 42.68
N GLU A 25 8.62 -31.83 43.67
CA GLU A 25 8.41 -31.30 45.03
C GLU A 25 8.88 -29.84 45.22
N LEU A 26 9.89 -29.38 44.46
CA LEU A 26 10.39 -28.00 44.55
C LEU A 26 9.47 -27.01 43.81
N MET A 27 8.95 -27.39 42.64
CA MET A 27 8.01 -26.57 41.87
C MET A 27 6.65 -26.42 42.57
N TYR A 28 6.18 -27.43 43.31
CA TYR A 28 4.88 -27.34 44.01
C TYR A 28 4.91 -26.45 45.26
N LYS A 29 6.08 -26.33 45.92
CA LYS A 29 6.24 -25.52 47.15
C LYS A 29 6.47 -24.03 46.87
N GLU A 30 7.15 -23.66 45.79
CA GLU A 30 7.45 -22.24 45.50
C GLU A 30 6.38 -21.51 44.69
N PHE A 31 5.64 -22.20 43.82
CA PHE A 31 4.62 -21.56 42.98
C PHE A 31 3.23 -21.46 43.63
N SER A 32 3.02 -22.10 44.79
CA SER A 32 1.69 -22.19 45.39
C SER A 32 1.34 -21.08 46.40
N THR A 33 2.23 -20.12 46.71
CA THR A 33 1.93 -19.15 47.80
C THR A 33 2.22 -17.66 47.58
N LYS A 34 2.79 -17.17 46.47
CA LYS A 34 2.97 -15.70 46.27
C LYS A 34 2.86 -15.20 44.83
N CYS A 35 2.35 -13.96 44.68
CA CYS A 35 2.34 -13.20 43.43
C CYS A 35 3.77 -12.99 42.90
N LEU A 36 3.99 -13.31 41.62
CA LEU A 36 5.25 -13.13 40.87
C LEU A 36 5.77 -11.68 40.79
N CYS A 37 5.00 -10.72 41.27
CA CYS A 37 5.43 -9.33 41.47
C CYS A 37 6.46 -9.17 42.62
N GLN A 38 6.71 -10.21 43.42
CA GLN A 38 7.59 -10.18 44.60
C GLN A 38 8.90 -10.97 44.44
N ILE A 39 9.13 -11.62 43.30
CA ILE A 39 10.36 -12.40 43.06
C ILE A 39 11.44 -11.45 42.51
N LYS A 40 12.49 -11.19 43.29
CA LYS A 40 13.69 -10.44 42.84
C LYS A 40 14.49 -11.30 41.85
N ARG A 41 15.00 -10.63 40.80
CA ARG A 41 15.62 -11.20 39.58
C ARG A 41 16.93 -12.00 39.76
N ASP A 42 17.42 -12.21 40.97
CA ASP A 42 18.83 -12.57 41.17
C ASP A 42 19.09 -14.02 41.70
N VAL A 43 18.13 -14.96 41.59
CA VAL A 43 18.24 -16.26 42.29
C VAL A 43 18.04 -17.52 41.42
N LEU A 44 18.09 -17.43 40.08
CA LEU A 44 18.06 -18.65 39.25
C LEU A 44 19.38 -18.78 38.47
N ASN A 45 20.15 -19.81 38.81
CA ASN A 45 21.43 -20.13 38.17
C ASN A 45 21.20 -20.67 36.74
N GLU A 46 21.98 -20.16 35.78
CA GLU A 46 21.96 -20.51 34.35
C GLU A 46 22.15 -22.01 34.03
N ARG A 47 22.51 -22.85 35.02
CA ARG A 47 22.68 -24.30 34.84
C ARG A 47 21.37 -25.10 34.90
N ASP A 48 20.36 -24.62 35.63
CA ASP A 48 19.17 -25.44 35.87
C ASP A 48 18.16 -25.33 34.72
N GLU A 49 18.08 -24.18 34.02
CA GLU A 49 17.16 -24.00 32.89
C GLU A 49 17.55 -24.78 31.62
N SER A 50 18.85 -25.07 31.39
CA SER A 50 19.27 -25.79 30.17
C SER A 50 18.84 -27.26 30.17
N ILE A 51 18.71 -27.86 31.37
CA ILE A 51 18.32 -29.27 31.56
C ILE A 51 16.82 -29.48 31.30
N TYR A 52 15.98 -28.47 31.54
CA TYR A 52 14.53 -28.57 31.31
C TYR A 52 14.12 -28.46 29.84
N ILE A 53 14.92 -27.78 29.00
CA ILE A 53 14.63 -27.60 27.57
C ILE A 53 15.15 -28.77 26.72
N GLU A 54 16.17 -29.50 27.20
CA GLU A 54 16.65 -30.75 26.57
C GLU A 54 15.50 -31.77 26.37
N LYS A 55 14.55 -31.83 27.30
CA LYS A 55 13.39 -32.74 27.23
C LYS A 55 12.24 -32.27 26.32
N MET A 56 12.29 -31.04 25.76
CA MET A 56 11.21 -30.47 24.93
C MET A 56 11.40 -30.70 23.42
N ALA A 57 12.58 -31.12 22.97
CA ALA A 57 12.96 -31.04 21.55
C ALA A 57 12.69 -32.29 20.71
N ILE A 58 12.13 -33.38 21.27
CA ILE A 58 11.99 -34.66 20.54
C ILE A 58 10.57 -35.19 20.60
N ARG A 59 9.97 -35.34 19.42
CA ARG A 59 8.68 -36.02 19.25
C ARG A 59 8.88 -37.33 18.49
N ASN A 60 8.94 -38.43 19.23
CA ASN A 60 8.81 -39.80 18.71
C ASN A 60 7.35 -40.26 18.79
N VAL A 61 6.86 -40.96 17.75
CA VAL A 61 5.46 -41.39 17.58
C VAL A 61 5.05 -42.49 18.56
N ASN A 62 6.03 -43.18 19.18
CA ASN A 62 5.78 -44.32 20.07
C ASN A 62 5.69 -43.97 21.57
N TRP A 63 5.68 -42.68 21.94
CA TRP A 63 5.77 -42.21 23.33
C TRP A 63 4.54 -41.39 23.78
N GLN A 64 4.18 -41.46 25.07
CA GLN A 64 3.10 -40.66 25.66
C GLN A 64 3.62 -39.37 26.29
N TYR A 65 2.91 -38.26 26.06
CA TYR A 65 3.32 -36.92 26.50
C TYR A 65 2.20 -36.17 27.25
N ASP A 66 2.58 -35.39 28.26
CA ASP A 66 1.74 -34.44 28.98
C ASP A 66 1.74 -33.07 28.31
N LYS A 67 0.55 -32.48 28.11
CA LYS A 67 0.33 -31.21 27.41
C LYS A 67 0.36 -30.02 28.39
N TYR A 68 1.32 -29.11 28.21
CA TYR A 68 1.45 -27.88 29.01
C TYR A 68 1.15 -26.63 28.18
N THR A 69 0.57 -25.61 28.83
CA THR A 69 0.12 -24.37 28.20
C THR A 69 0.74 -23.16 28.91
N ILE A 70 1.60 -22.40 28.23
CA ILE A 70 2.19 -21.17 28.78
C ILE A 70 1.22 -20.01 28.56
N LYS A 71 0.75 -19.40 29.66
CA LYS A 71 -0.07 -18.18 29.66
C LYS A 71 0.83 -16.95 29.89
N ASN A 72 0.57 -15.85 29.18
CA ASN A 72 1.27 -14.55 29.29
C ASN A 72 2.74 -14.53 28.81
N PHE A 73 2.92 -14.66 27.49
CA PHE A 73 4.18 -14.59 26.75
C PHE A 73 4.97 -13.28 26.92
N GLU A 74 4.34 -12.19 27.36
CA GLU A 74 5.00 -10.87 27.50
C GLU A 74 5.87 -10.73 28.76
N ARG A 75 5.72 -11.61 29.77
CA ARG A 75 6.40 -11.45 31.07
C ARG A 75 7.80 -12.07 31.14
N ILE A 76 8.08 -13.09 30.34
CA ILE A 76 9.41 -13.71 30.22
C ILE A 76 10.04 -13.07 28.99
N GLY A 77 11.16 -12.36 29.12
CA GLY A 77 11.80 -11.66 28.00
C GLY A 77 12.00 -12.62 26.83
N PHE A 78 11.22 -12.46 25.76
CA PHE A 78 11.14 -13.37 24.60
C PHE A 78 12.50 -13.70 23.96
N GLU A 79 13.42 -12.75 24.00
CA GLU A 79 14.78 -12.90 23.50
C GLU A 79 15.59 -13.93 24.30
N ASN A 80 15.36 -14.03 25.61
CA ASN A 80 16.03 -15.01 26.46
C ASN A 80 15.50 -16.41 26.17
N VAL A 81 14.20 -16.57 25.95
CA VAL A 81 13.61 -17.86 25.59
C VAL A 81 14.17 -18.39 24.27
N ILE A 82 14.24 -17.54 23.23
CA ILE A 82 14.85 -17.92 21.95
C ILE A 82 16.32 -18.30 22.11
N LYS A 83 17.09 -17.49 22.86
CA LYS A 83 18.49 -17.78 23.14
C LYS A 83 18.65 -19.15 23.76
N ILE A 84 17.91 -19.44 24.83
CA ILE A 84 18.01 -20.72 25.53
C ILE A 84 17.62 -21.87 24.59
N ILE A 85 16.55 -21.75 23.79
CA ILE A 85 16.16 -22.77 22.80
C ILE A 85 17.31 -23.06 21.83
N TRP A 86 17.91 -22.04 21.21
CA TRP A 86 19.02 -22.25 20.28
C TRP A 86 20.26 -22.84 20.97
N TYR A 87 20.63 -22.35 22.16
CA TYR A 87 21.76 -22.88 22.91
C TYR A 87 21.55 -24.34 23.33
N SER A 88 20.34 -24.71 23.74
CA SER A 88 20.00 -26.09 24.08
C SER A 88 20.05 -27.00 22.85
N LEU A 89 19.49 -26.58 21.72
CA LEU A 89 19.55 -27.35 20.47
C LEU A 89 20.99 -27.54 19.98
N VAL A 90 21.85 -26.53 20.17
CA VAL A 90 23.28 -26.63 19.84
C VAL A 90 24.06 -27.49 20.82
N LYS A 91 23.60 -27.69 22.05
CA LYS A 91 24.25 -28.61 23.00
C LYS A 91 23.77 -30.06 22.85
N SER A 92 22.49 -30.26 22.52
CA SER A 92 21.89 -31.60 22.41
C SER A 92 22.65 -32.48 21.40
N GLU A 93 22.97 -33.71 21.79
CA GLU A 93 23.54 -34.73 20.90
C GLU A 93 22.47 -35.45 20.08
N GLU A 94 21.21 -35.41 20.53
CA GLU A 94 20.10 -36.11 19.90
C GLU A 94 19.74 -35.53 18.53
N ILE A 95 20.03 -34.24 18.32
CA ILE A 95 19.86 -33.56 17.03
C ILE A 95 20.75 -34.17 15.92
N ASN A 96 21.82 -34.89 16.28
CA ASN A 96 22.69 -35.60 15.34
C ASN A 96 21.99 -36.81 14.71
N ASN A 97 21.07 -37.43 15.46
CA ASN A 97 20.36 -38.65 15.07
C ASN A 97 18.94 -38.36 14.59
N PHE A 98 18.56 -37.08 14.52
CA PHE A 98 17.23 -36.63 14.15
C PHE A 98 17.10 -36.59 12.63
N ASP A 99 16.25 -37.47 12.09
CA ASP A 99 15.87 -37.43 10.68
C ASP A 99 14.87 -36.28 10.46
N ILE A 100 15.38 -35.05 10.50
CA ILE A 100 14.59 -33.81 10.38
C ILE A 100 13.88 -33.71 9.04
N GLU A 101 14.41 -34.36 8.01
CA GLU A 101 13.79 -34.47 6.70
C GLU A 101 12.43 -35.20 6.83
N LYS A 102 12.32 -36.22 7.70
CA LYS A 102 11.07 -36.96 7.98
C LYS A 102 10.17 -36.40 9.07
N ILE A 103 10.68 -35.53 9.96
CA ILE A 103 9.91 -35.04 11.12
C ILE A 103 9.33 -33.65 10.85
N SER A 104 8.01 -33.47 10.96
CA SER A 104 7.37 -32.16 10.81
C SER A 104 7.61 -31.30 12.05
N PHE A 105 8.60 -30.41 11.98
CA PHE A 105 8.83 -29.35 12.96
C PHE A 105 8.30 -28.04 12.37
N HIS A 106 7.10 -27.64 12.78
CA HIS A 106 6.54 -26.34 12.45
C HIS A 106 5.85 -25.76 13.69
N PHE A 107 6.05 -24.47 13.95
CA PHE A 107 5.25 -23.79 14.97
C PHE A 107 3.81 -23.71 14.45
N SER A 108 2.86 -24.32 15.16
CA SER A 108 1.45 -24.43 14.73
C SER A 108 0.68 -23.11 14.72
N LYS A 109 1.28 -22.02 15.20
CA LYS A 109 0.70 -20.68 15.33
C LYS A 109 1.70 -19.63 14.83
N GLN A 110 2.04 -19.67 13.53
CA GLN A 110 3.04 -18.80 12.91
C GLN A 110 2.55 -17.37 12.62
N ASP A 111 1.24 -17.19 12.40
CA ASP A 111 0.60 -15.89 12.14
C ASP A 111 0.78 -14.85 13.27
N TYR A 112 1.29 -15.29 14.43
CA TYR A 112 1.54 -14.48 15.61
C TYR A 112 2.95 -13.88 15.67
N PHE A 113 3.89 -14.38 14.86
CA PHE A 113 5.26 -13.87 14.86
C PHE A 113 5.33 -12.64 13.95
N SER A 114 5.41 -11.46 14.55
CA SER A 114 5.62 -10.23 13.77
C SER A 114 6.97 -10.26 13.03
N HIS A 115 7.11 -9.50 11.94
CA HIS A 115 8.39 -9.34 11.24
C HIS A 115 9.56 -8.92 12.16
N LYS A 116 9.27 -8.14 13.20
CA LYS A 116 10.25 -7.75 14.24
C LYS A 116 10.74 -8.95 15.06
N MET A 117 9.89 -9.96 15.22
CA MET A 117 10.16 -11.21 15.93
C MET A 117 11.09 -12.12 15.12
N PHE A 118 10.89 -12.24 13.80
CA PHE A 118 11.79 -13.00 12.93
C PHE A 118 13.20 -12.44 12.94
N LYS A 119 13.34 -11.12 12.83
CA LYS A 119 14.66 -10.48 12.89
C LYS A 119 15.43 -10.89 14.15
N LYS A 120 14.75 -10.99 15.30
CA LYS A 120 15.36 -11.43 16.56
C LYS A 120 15.72 -12.92 16.53
N ILE A 121 14.82 -13.79 16.04
CA ILE A 121 15.10 -15.24 15.92
C ILE A 121 16.33 -15.48 15.05
N SER A 122 16.39 -14.84 13.88
CA SER A 122 17.53 -14.96 12.96
C SER A 122 18.82 -14.45 13.61
N GLN A 123 18.79 -13.29 14.27
CA GLN A 123 19.97 -12.75 14.97
C GLN A 123 20.52 -13.71 16.02
N GLU A 124 19.66 -14.38 16.79
CA GLU A 124 20.11 -15.34 17.80
C GLU A 124 20.64 -16.64 17.18
N TYR A 125 20.02 -17.16 16.11
CA TYR A 125 20.54 -18.31 15.37
C TYR A 125 21.97 -18.05 14.85
N PHE A 126 22.20 -16.91 14.17
CA PHE A 126 23.50 -16.56 13.61
C PHE A 126 24.59 -16.34 14.67
N LYS A 127 24.22 -15.79 15.85
CA LYS A 127 25.15 -15.69 16.99
C LYS A 127 25.60 -17.06 17.47
N VAL A 128 24.67 -18.00 17.56
CA VAL A 128 24.91 -19.34 18.09
C VAL A 128 25.82 -20.17 17.17
N ILE A 129 25.65 -20.04 15.86
CA ILE A 129 26.53 -20.71 14.86
C ILE A 129 27.85 -19.97 14.59
N LYS A 130 28.12 -18.87 15.32
CA LYS A 130 29.36 -18.09 15.25
C LYS A 130 29.72 -17.68 13.82
N PHE A 131 28.79 -17.06 13.11
CA PHE A 131 29.00 -16.48 11.78
C PHE A 131 29.07 -14.94 11.90
N GLU A 132 30.14 -14.31 11.39
CA GLU A 132 30.37 -12.85 11.53
C GLU A 132 29.34 -12.02 10.74
N MET A 133 29.03 -10.84 11.28
CA MET A 133 27.66 -10.31 11.33
C MET A 133 27.44 -9.06 10.46
N ASN A 134 27.86 -9.09 9.19
CA ASN A 134 27.57 -8.01 8.22
C ASN A 134 26.47 -8.35 7.21
N THR A 135 26.14 -9.64 7.04
CA THR A 135 25.31 -10.19 5.95
C THR A 135 23.91 -10.66 6.36
N ILE A 136 23.48 -10.60 7.63
CA ILE A 136 22.08 -10.95 7.99
C ILE A 136 21.05 -10.10 7.23
N ASN A 137 21.43 -8.89 6.84
CA ASN A 137 20.60 -8.07 5.98
C ASN A 137 20.53 -8.62 4.53
N SER A 138 21.51 -9.32 3.95
CA SER A 138 21.38 -9.84 2.57
C SER A 138 20.33 -10.96 2.45
N PHE A 139 20.28 -11.87 3.43
CA PHE A 139 19.31 -12.99 3.47
C PHE A 139 17.83 -12.54 3.65
N PHE A 140 17.60 -11.37 4.24
CA PHE A 140 16.26 -10.90 4.66
C PHE A 140 15.94 -9.45 4.29
N SER A 141 16.84 -8.70 3.64
CA SER A 141 16.62 -7.26 3.48
C SER A 141 15.66 -6.93 2.35
N LYS A 142 14.89 -5.89 2.64
CA LYS A 142 14.23 -5.03 1.66
C LYS A 142 15.19 -4.28 0.72
N LYS A 143 16.51 -4.28 0.98
CA LYS A 143 17.47 -3.35 0.34
C LYS A 143 18.13 -3.92 -0.91
N GLU A 144 18.22 -5.24 -1.06
CA GLU A 144 18.83 -5.89 -2.24
C GLU A 144 17.83 -6.33 -3.33
N ILE A 145 16.55 -5.96 -3.19
CA ILE A 145 15.59 -5.94 -4.32
C ILE A 145 15.93 -4.82 -5.34
N ASN A 146 17.09 -4.17 -5.20
CA ASN A 146 17.65 -3.30 -6.23
C ASN A 146 18.18 -4.09 -7.43
N ASP A 147 18.59 -5.36 -7.27
CA ASP A 147 19.23 -6.15 -8.35
C ASP A 147 18.27 -7.07 -9.13
N ILE A 148 17.12 -7.46 -8.55
CA ILE A 148 15.99 -8.02 -9.32
C ILE A 148 15.35 -6.87 -10.09
N SER A 149 16.06 -6.51 -11.14
CA SER A 149 16.07 -5.28 -11.92
C SER A 149 14.74 -4.54 -12.10
N ASN A 150 14.85 -3.24 -12.40
CA ASN A 150 13.77 -2.42 -12.97
C ASN A 150 13.04 -3.08 -14.16
N LYS A 151 13.62 -4.11 -14.80
CA LYS A 151 13.10 -4.77 -15.99
C LYS A 151 12.11 -5.93 -15.73
N GLY A 152 12.01 -6.46 -14.51
CA GLY A 152 11.02 -7.48 -14.11
C GLY A 152 10.02 -6.99 -13.04
N LYS A 153 10.06 -5.69 -12.73
CA LYS A 153 9.27 -5.07 -11.66
C LYS A 153 7.78 -5.20 -11.95
N GLY A 154 7.07 -5.87 -11.04
CA GLY A 154 5.63 -6.11 -11.10
C GLY A 154 5.21 -7.40 -11.81
N LEU A 155 6.15 -8.29 -12.12
CA LEU A 155 5.85 -9.68 -12.49
C LEU A 155 5.66 -10.60 -11.27
N TYR A 156 6.13 -10.18 -10.10
CA TYR A 156 6.22 -10.99 -8.87
C TYR A 156 5.84 -10.15 -7.65
N THR A 157 5.47 -10.82 -6.56
CA THR A 157 4.97 -10.19 -5.34
C THR A 157 6.12 -9.62 -4.52
N ARG A 158 6.03 -8.33 -4.14
CA ARG A 158 7.09 -7.62 -3.39
C ARG A 158 6.74 -7.39 -1.91
N GLU A 159 5.91 -8.23 -1.31
CA GLU A 159 5.59 -8.14 0.12
C GLU A 159 6.82 -8.47 0.98
N GLY A 160 7.73 -7.51 1.13
CA GLY A 160 9.05 -7.70 1.74
C GLY A 160 9.05 -8.04 3.23
N LYS A 161 7.91 -8.45 3.82
CA LYS A 161 7.83 -9.03 5.16
C LYS A 161 7.84 -10.57 5.16
N HIS A 162 7.40 -11.20 4.06
CA HIS A 162 7.24 -12.65 3.91
C HIS A 162 8.09 -13.24 2.76
N VAL A 163 9.02 -12.44 2.21
CA VAL A 163 9.93 -12.86 1.14
C VAL A 163 11.23 -13.38 1.77
N LEU A 164 11.63 -14.59 1.41
CA LEU A 164 13.00 -15.09 1.60
C LEU A 164 13.76 -14.93 0.28
N THR A 165 14.83 -14.14 0.28
CA THR A 165 15.72 -13.98 -0.88
C THR A 165 17.03 -14.69 -0.60
N ILE A 166 17.42 -15.56 -1.53
CA ILE A 166 18.62 -16.36 -1.44
C ILE A 166 19.50 -15.97 -2.63
N ASN A 167 20.63 -15.34 -2.32
CA ASN A 167 21.63 -14.90 -3.30
C ASN A 167 22.84 -15.83 -3.19
N ASN A 168 23.22 -16.41 -4.33
CA ASN A 168 24.22 -17.45 -4.46
C ASN A 168 25.54 -17.18 -3.72
N SER A 169 26.27 -16.11 -4.04
CA SER A 169 27.68 -15.99 -3.58
C SER A 169 27.87 -15.97 -2.06
N GLU A 170 26.95 -15.37 -1.31
CA GLU A 170 27.03 -15.33 0.16
C GLU A 170 26.31 -16.53 0.80
N PHE A 171 25.23 -17.00 0.17
CA PHE A 171 24.45 -18.11 0.69
C PHE A 171 25.24 -19.42 0.64
N ASP A 172 25.92 -19.69 -0.47
CA ASP A 172 26.65 -20.93 -0.67
C ASP A 172 27.90 -21.01 0.20
N LEU A 173 28.57 -19.88 0.42
CA LEU A 173 29.67 -19.80 1.37
C LEU A 173 29.17 -20.08 2.79
N PHE A 174 28.06 -19.45 3.20
CA PHE A 174 27.43 -19.78 4.48
C PHE A 174 27.02 -21.26 4.57
N PHE A 175 26.40 -21.79 3.52
CA PHE A 175 25.90 -23.15 3.51
C PHE A 175 27.05 -24.15 3.63
N SER A 176 28.09 -24.01 2.81
CA SER A 176 29.26 -24.88 2.82
C SER A 176 30.09 -24.75 4.11
N GLU A 177 30.30 -23.55 4.64
CA GLU A 177 31.14 -23.33 5.83
C GLU A 177 30.43 -23.58 7.16
N LYS A 178 29.09 -23.50 7.21
CA LYS A 178 28.34 -23.57 8.47
C LYS A 178 27.25 -24.61 8.49
N VAL A 179 26.60 -24.91 7.37
CA VAL A 179 25.42 -25.79 7.33
C VAL A 179 25.80 -27.22 6.94
N ASP A 180 26.53 -27.39 5.84
CA ASP A 180 26.88 -28.71 5.28
C ASP A 180 28.08 -29.38 5.97
N VAL A 181 28.70 -28.70 6.95
CA VAL A 181 29.88 -29.20 7.66
C VAL A 181 29.57 -30.38 8.58
N HIS A 182 28.35 -30.42 9.15
CA HIS A 182 27.97 -31.45 10.11
C HIS A 182 26.45 -31.69 10.10
N PRO A 183 25.97 -32.95 10.26
CA PRO A 183 24.53 -33.26 10.30
C PRO A 183 23.75 -32.38 11.28
N LYS A 184 24.31 -32.12 12.46
CA LYS A 184 23.79 -31.16 13.45
C LYS A 184 23.50 -29.78 12.88
N SER A 185 24.43 -29.23 12.11
CA SER A 185 24.31 -27.89 11.57
C SER A 185 23.23 -27.83 10.50
N LYS A 186 23.17 -28.84 9.62
CA LYS A 186 22.08 -29.02 8.65
C LYS A 186 20.73 -29.11 9.36
N SER A 187 20.63 -29.93 10.39
CA SER A 187 19.47 -30.07 11.26
C SER A 187 19.00 -28.74 11.87
N LEU A 188 19.92 -27.98 12.45
CA LEU A 188 19.65 -26.66 13.02
C LEU A 188 19.18 -25.66 11.97
N PHE A 189 19.80 -25.66 10.79
CA PHE A 189 19.41 -24.81 9.67
C PHE A 189 17.99 -25.14 9.18
N LEU A 190 17.64 -26.41 9.04
CA LEU A 190 16.29 -26.82 8.61
C LEU A 190 15.21 -26.44 9.63
N ILE A 191 15.51 -26.52 10.94
CA ILE A 191 14.63 -26.01 12.01
C ILE A 191 14.46 -24.49 11.87
N PHE A 192 15.57 -23.78 11.67
CA PHE A 192 15.58 -22.33 11.48
C PHE A 192 14.72 -21.93 10.28
N LEU A 193 14.97 -22.52 9.11
CA LEU A 193 14.22 -22.31 7.87
C LEU A 193 12.71 -22.50 8.09
N ASN A 194 12.34 -23.60 8.73
CA ASN A 194 10.94 -23.92 9.02
C ASN A 194 10.35 -23.14 10.21
N THR A 195 11.08 -22.19 10.80
CA THR A 195 10.55 -21.24 11.78
C THR A 195 10.16 -19.89 11.14
N LEU A 196 10.71 -19.56 9.97
CA LEU A 196 10.51 -18.28 9.29
C LEU A 196 9.14 -18.19 8.58
N ASP A 197 8.36 -17.13 8.82
CA ASP A 197 7.10 -16.89 8.09
C ASP A 197 7.39 -16.40 6.67
N ILE A 198 7.48 -17.37 5.77
CA ILE A 198 7.83 -17.19 4.36
C ILE A 198 6.61 -17.60 3.55
N ARG A 199 6.22 -16.74 2.61
CA ARG A 199 5.20 -17.02 1.59
C ARG A 199 5.77 -16.94 0.17
N TYR A 200 6.86 -16.21 0.01
CA TYR A 200 7.46 -15.91 -1.28
C TYR A 200 8.95 -16.26 -1.25
N LEU A 201 9.42 -17.04 -2.22
CA LEU A 201 10.79 -17.54 -2.25
C LEU A 201 11.50 -17.03 -3.52
N HIS A 202 12.58 -16.29 -3.35
CA HIS A 202 13.33 -15.72 -4.46
C HIS A 202 14.74 -16.31 -4.49
N PHE A 203 15.06 -17.01 -5.58
CA PHE A 203 16.41 -17.49 -5.87
C PHE A 203 17.08 -16.59 -6.89
N CYS A 204 18.25 -16.06 -6.53
CA CYS A 204 19.00 -15.13 -7.36
C CYS A 204 20.39 -15.70 -7.69
N ASP A 205 20.79 -15.53 -8.95
CA ASP A 205 22.13 -15.84 -9.46
C ASP A 205 22.54 -17.32 -9.28
N LEU A 206 21.62 -18.27 -9.51
CA LEU A 206 21.90 -19.71 -9.40
C LEU A 206 22.77 -20.22 -10.57
N TYR A 207 24.00 -20.66 -10.30
CA TYR A 207 24.86 -21.31 -11.31
C TYR A 207 24.86 -22.84 -11.16
N ILE A 208 25.30 -23.54 -12.21
CA ILE A 208 25.25 -25.02 -12.31
C ILE A 208 25.96 -25.73 -11.14
N ASN A 209 27.03 -25.16 -10.58
CA ASN A 209 27.83 -25.79 -9.53
C ASN A 209 27.29 -25.57 -8.10
N ASP A 210 26.30 -24.70 -7.96
CA ASP A 210 25.90 -24.05 -6.70
C ASP A 210 24.58 -24.61 -6.17
N SER A 211 24.05 -25.64 -6.83
CA SER A 211 22.66 -26.05 -6.74
C SER A 211 22.26 -26.86 -5.51
N LYS A 212 23.20 -27.49 -4.83
CA LYS A 212 22.91 -28.42 -3.72
C LYS A 212 22.22 -27.72 -2.55
N ALA A 213 22.69 -26.53 -2.19
CA ALA A 213 22.15 -25.76 -1.09
C ALA A 213 20.67 -25.37 -1.36
N PHE A 214 20.36 -25.02 -2.60
CA PHE A 214 19.03 -24.66 -3.05
C PHE A 214 18.09 -25.86 -3.13
N CYS A 215 18.55 -26.99 -3.69
CA CYS A 215 17.80 -28.24 -3.72
C CYS A 215 17.40 -28.68 -2.29
N ILE A 216 18.30 -28.55 -1.31
CA ILE A 216 18.01 -28.87 0.09
C ILE A 216 16.89 -27.99 0.64
N ILE A 217 16.88 -26.69 0.34
CA ILE A 217 15.80 -25.78 0.77
C ILE A 217 14.48 -26.19 0.12
N LEU A 218 14.50 -26.42 -1.19
CA LEU A 218 13.33 -26.80 -1.97
C LEU A 218 12.71 -28.10 -1.48
N GLU A 219 13.52 -29.11 -1.14
CA GLU A 219 13.05 -30.40 -0.63
C GLU A 219 12.49 -30.32 0.80
N ASN A 220 13.04 -29.42 1.63
CA ASN A 220 12.81 -29.44 3.08
C ASN A 220 11.95 -28.29 3.62
N LEU A 221 11.41 -27.42 2.76
CA LEU A 221 10.41 -26.43 3.14
C LEU A 221 9.08 -27.11 3.45
N LYS A 222 8.65 -27.06 4.71
CA LYS A 222 7.43 -27.72 5.21
C LYS A 222 6.22 -26.78 5.28
N LYS A 223 6.23 -25.74 4.46
CA LYS A 223 5.29 -24.62 4.50
C LYS A 223 4.66 -24.40 3.15
N ARG A 224 3.44 -23.86 3.17
CA ARG A 224 2.80 -23.35 1.96
C ARG A 224 3.63 -22.17 1.45
N ILE A 225 3.99 -22.24 0.18
CA ILE A 225 4.62 -21.16 -0.57
C ILE A 225 3.67 -20.80 -1.70
N ASP A 226 3.36 -19.51 -1.82
CA ASP A 226 2.42 -19.01 -2.82
C ASP A 226 3.15 -18.72 -4.14
N GLU A 227 4.40 -18.23 -4.07
CA GLU A 227 5.18 -17.81 -5.24
C GLU A 227 6.66 -18.18 -5.13
N ILE A 228 7.24 -18.69 -6.23
CA ILE A 228 8.70 -18.84 -6.36
C ILE A 228 9.20 -18.01 -7.56
N VAL A 229 10.25 -17.23 -7.33
CA VAL A 229 10.93 -16.41 -8.33
C VAL A 229 12.33 -16.96 -8.53
N PHE A 230 12.65 -17.29 -9.78
CA PHE A 230 14.00 -17.58 -10.24
C PHE A 230 14.52 -16.37 -11.03
N PHE A 231 15.65 -15.82 -10.59
CA PHE A 231 16.30 -14.68 -11.22
C PHE A 231 17.73 -15.04 -11.60
N LYS A 232 18.09 -14.94 -12.89
CA LYS A 232 19.40 -15.34 -13.42
C LYS A 232 19.82 -16.72 -12.96
N ALA A 233 18.94 -17.70 -13.15
CA ALA A 233 19.11 -19.04 -12.61
C ALA A 233 19.22 -20.09 -13.72
N PHE A 234 20.09 -21.07 -13.52
CA PHE A 234 20.08 -22.33 -14.28
C PHE A 234 19.16 -23.33 -13.59
N ILE A 235 18.08 -23.72 -14.29
CA ILE A 235 17.07 -24.68 -13.87
C ILE A 235 17.35 -25.98 -14.61
N TYR A 236 17.76 -27.00 -13.89
CA TYR A 236 18.10 -28.31 -14.43
C TYR A 236 17.38 -29.41 -13.64
N ASP A 237 17.54 -30.67 -14.06
CA ASP A 237 16.72 -31.79 -13.58
C ASP A 237 16.66 -31.90 -12.05
N GLU A 238 17.76 -31.75 -11.31
CA GLU A 238 17.73 -31.87 -9.85
C GLU A 238 16.88 -30.77 -9.20
N THR A 239 16.95 -29.53 -9.67
CA THR A 239 16.10 -28.44 -9.15
C THR A 239 14.61 -28.77 -9.33
N ILE A 240 14.25 -29.34 -10.48
CA ILE A 240 12.89 -29.76 -10.78
C ILE A 240 12.48 -31.00 -9.98
N ILE A 241 13.39 -31.94 -9.75
CA ILE A 241 13.17 -33.11 -8.90
C ILE A 241 12.90 -32.65 -7.46
N SER A 242 13.71 -31.74 -6.93
CA SER A 242 13.54 -31.15 -5.59
C SER A 242 12.20 -30.41 -5.46
N LEU A 243 11.79 -29.65 -6.47
CA LEU A 243 10.49 -29.00 -6.50
C LEU A 243 9.32 -30.01 -6.51
N ASN A 244 9.43 -31.07 -7.32
CA ASN A 244 8.40 -32.12 -7.39
C ASN A 244 8.32 -32.98 -6.12
N ALA A 245 9.46 -33.18 -5.44
CA ALA A 245 9.53 -33.98 -4.23
C ALA A 245 8.79 -33.30 -3.06
N ASN A 246 8.70 -31.97 -3.07
CA ASN A 246 8.07 -31.23 -1.99
C ASN A 246 6.54 -31.14 -2.15
N LEU A 247 5.84 -31.94 -1.34
CA LEU A 247 4.37 -31.99 -1.30
C LEU A 247 3.71 -30.66 -0.89
N ASN A 248 4.44 -29.71 -0.30
CA ASN A 248 3.89 -28.41 0.11
C ASN A 248 3.78 -27.42 -1.05
N PHE A 249 4.33 -27.75 -2.23
CA PHE A 249 4.22 -26.93 -3.45
C PHE A 249 3.08 -27.36 -4.37
N VAL A 250 2.19 -28.27 -3.92
CA VAL A 250 1.02 -28.70 -4.70
C VAL A 250 0.07 -27.53 -5.01
N ASP A 251 -0.06 -26.58 -4.08
CA ASP A 251 -0.91 -25.39 -4.22
C ASP A 251 -0.13 -24.14 -4.66
N LEU A 252 1.08 -24.31 -5.23
CA LEU A 252 1.90 -23.19 -5.69
C LEU A 252 1.15 -22.39 -6.76
N GLU A 253 0.85 -21.13 -6.44
CA GLU A 253 0.02 -20.28 -7.29
C GLU A 253 0.79 -19.86 -8.54
N LYS A 254 2.08 -19.55 -8.38
CA LYS A 254 2.85 -18.92 -9.45
C LYS A 254 4.34 -19.22 -9.40
N ASN A 255 4.91 -19.49 -10.58
CA ASN A 255 6.35 -19.53 -10.80
C ASN A 255 6.77 -18.45 -11.80
N ILE A 256 7.82 -17.71 -11.44
CA ILE A 256 8.37 -16.65 -12.27
C ILE A 256 9.82 -16.96 -12.63
N PHE A 257 10.12 -16.98 -13.92
CA PHE A 257 11.45 -17.18 -14.47
C PHE A 257 11.92 -15.89 -15.15
N ILE A 258 12.97 -15.28 -14.60
CA ILE A 258 13.56 -14.04 -15.10
C ILE A 258 15.01 -14.30 -15.47
N TYR A 259 15.36 -14.15 -16.75
CA TYR A 259 16.72 -14.42 -17.24
C TYR A 259 17.21 -15.85 -16.91
N CYS A 260 16.33 -16.84 -16.97
CA CYS A 260 16.67 -18.21 -16.58
C CYS A 260 17.11 -19.05 -17.77
N ASN A 261 18.01 -20.00 -17.51
CA ASN A 261 18.33 -21.08 -18.43
C ASN A 261 17.68 -22.37 -17.96
N ILE A 262 16.88 -23.00 -18.81
CA ILE A 262 16.04 -24.15 -18.44
C ILE A 262 16.45 -25.33 -19.30
N ASP A 263 16.88 -26.42 -18.65
CA ASP A 263 17.17 -27.69 -19.32
C ASP A 263 15.89 -28.28 -19.92
N GLU A 264 15.93 -28.67 -21.20
CA GLU A 264 14.73 -28.95 -22.01
C GLU A 264 14.19 -30.39 -21.85
N ASN A 265 14.51 -31.06 -20.74
CA ASN A 265 14.16 -32.46 -20.52
C ASN A 265 12.65 -32.65 -20.19
N MET A 266 12.13 -33.85 -20.50
CA MET A 266 10.72 -34.23 -20.25
C MET A 266 10.26 -34.00 -18.79
N VAL A 267 11.17 -34.15 -17.82
CA VAL A 267 10.91 -33.97 -16.38
C VAL A 267 10.45 -32.55 -16.05
N VAL A 268 10.96 -31.56 -16.78
CA VAL A 268 10.60 -30.14 -16.62
C VAL A 268 9.17 -29.89 -17.09
N PHE A 269 8.75 -30.46 -18.22
CA PHE A 269 7.40 -30.30 -18.74
C PHE A 269 6.32 -30.87 -17.81
N ASP A 270 6.56 -32.06 -17.25
CA ASP A 270 5.62 -32.70 -16.32
C ASP A 270 5.43 -31.86 -15.05
N PHE A 271 6.51 -31.26 -14.53
CA PHE A 271 6.45 -30.32 -13.41
C PHE A 271 5.64 -29.07 -13.77
N LEU A 272 6.01 -28.39 -14.85
CA LEU A 272 5.39 -27.13 -15.29
C LEU A 272 3.88 -27.29 -15.50
N SER A 273 3.43 -28.45 -15.95
CA SER A 273 2.00 -28.73 -16.17
C SER A 273 1.12 -28.65 -14.90
N LYS A 274 1.71 -28.86 -13.72
CA LYS A 274 0.99 -28.90 -12.42
C LYS A 274 0.79 -27.51 -11.82
N ILE A 275 1.62 -26.54 -12.16
CA ILE A 275 1.58 -25.17 -11.60
C ILE A 275 0.41 -24.41 -12.18
N ASN A 276 -0.15 -23.44 -11.43
CA ASN A 276 -1.31 -22.66 -11.87
C ASN A 276 -0.96 -21.53 -12.85
N GLU A 277 0.09 -20.75 -12.57
CA GLU A 277 0.57 -19.68 -13.44
C GLU A 277 2.09 -19.77 -13.66
N LEU A 278 2.50 -19.73 -14.93
CA LEU A 278 3.89 -19.75 -15.36
C LEU A 278 4.23 -18.43 -16.03
N VAL A 279 5.18 -17.69 -15.47
CA VAL A 279 5.60 -16.38 -15.99
C VAL A 279 7.04 -16.45 -16.45
N PHE A 280 7.29 -16.12 -17.71
CA PHE A 280 8.62 -16.02 -18.29
C PHE A 280 8.93 -14.57 -18.66
N TYR A 281 10.16 -14.14 -18.41
CA TYR A 281 10.64 -12.83 -18.82
C TYR A 281 11.89 -12.98 -19.71
N GLU A 282 11.75 -12.51 -20.95
CA GLU A 282 12.78 -12.56 -21.99
C GLU A 282 13.39 -11.16 -22.25
N ASP A 283 14.73 -11.05 -22.31
CA ASP A 283 15.40 -9.80 -22.69
C ASP A 283 15.31 -9.55 -24.20
N ASN A 284 14.15 -9.11 -24.64
CA ASN A 284 14.04 -8.49 -25.94
C ASN A 284 14.31 -6.99 -25.79
N ILE A 285 15.56 -6.54 -25.92
CA ILE A 285 15.77 -5.18 -26.45
C ILE A 285 15.25 -5.27 -27.89
N LEU A 286 13.97 -4.94 -28.08
CA LEU A 286 13.26 -4.91 -29.35
C LEU A 286 14.23 -4.46 -30.44
N SER A 287 14.68 -5.45 -31.21
CA SER A 287 15.66 -5.29 -32.25
C SER A 287 15.19 -4.17 -33.19
N LYS A 288 16.03 -3.16 -33.42
CA LYS A 288 16.18 -2.18 -34.51
C LYS A 288 15.00 -1.80 -35.46
N LYS A 289 13.97 -2.62 -35.63
CA LYS A 289 12.74 -2.42 -36.42
C LYS A 289 11.85 -1.29 -35.88
N TYR A 290 11.73 -1.16 -34.55
CA TYR A 290 10.96 -0.06 -33.93
C TYR A 290 11.80 1.20 -33.66
N LEU A 291 13.10 1.04 -33.35
CA LEU A 291 14.08 2.14 -33.25
C LEU A 291 14.24 2.94 -34.55
N ARG A 292 13.89 2.37 -35.71
CA ARG A 292 14.10 3.01 -37.02
C ARG A 292 13.10 4.09 -37.40
N HIS A 293 12.06 4.29 -36.61
CA HIS A 293 11.14 5.39 -36.82
C HIS A 293 11.40 6.42 -35.74
N GLU A 294 12.58 7.04 -35.80
CA GLU A 294 12.74 8.41 -35.33
C GLU A 294 11.61 9.20 -35.98
N ILE A 295 10.52 9.45 -35.24
CA ILE A 295 9.56 10.46 -35.64
C ILE A 295 10.38 11.75 -35.67
N LYS A 296 10.77 12.16 -36.88
CA LYS A 296 11.54 13.37 -37.15
C LYS A 296 10.65 14.62 -37.07
N ASP A 297 9.57 14.60 -36.30
CA ASP A 297 8.74 15.78 -36.15
C ASP A 297 9.18 16.57 -34.93
N LYS A 298 10.04 17.54 -35.23
CA LYS A 298 10.40 18.68 -34.36
C LYS A 298 9.21 19.58 -34.00
N GLU A 299 8.01 19.29 -34.50
CA GLU A 299 6.81 20.10 -34.30
C GLU A 299 5.69 19.30 -33.65
N ASN A 300 5.79 19.12 -32.34
CA ASN A 300 4.72 19.36 -31.38
C ASN A 300 3.27 19.05 -31.81
N HIS A 301 2.97 17.89 -32.37
CA HIS A 301 1.58 17.44 -32.56
C HIS A 301 1.37 16.20 -31.68
N ASN A 302 0.77 16.48 -30.53
CA ASN A 302 0.24 15.58 -29.51
C ASN A 302 1.12 14.36 -29.15
N ILE A 303 2.01 14.53 -28.16
CA ILE A 303 2.81 13.43 -27.57
C ILE A 303 1.93 12.22 -27.22
N VAL A 304 0.68 12.47 -26.77
CA VAL A 304 -0.26 11.41 -26.40
C VAL A 304 -0.72 10.59 -27.62
N GLU A 305 -1.03 11.22 -28.75
CA GLU A 305 -1.38 10.51 -29.99
C GLU A 305 -0.22 9.66 -30.48
N ASN A 306 1.00 10.19 -30.43
CA ASN A 306 2.19 9.42 -30.80
C ASN A 306 2.39 8.20 -29.88
N ILE A 307 2.19 8.37 -28.56
CA ILE A 307 2.24 7.25 -27.60
C ILE A 307 1.16 6.22 -27.91
N ILE A 308 -0.09 6.65 -28.13
CA ILE A 308 -1.22 5.76 -28.46
C ILE A 308 -0.93 5.01 -29.75
N GLU A 309 -0.50 5.70 -30.81
CA GLU A 309 -0.20 5.08 -32.09
C GLU A 309 0.94 4.06 -31.98
N ILE A 310 1.97 4.34 -31.18
CA ILE A 310 3.05 3.38 -30.92
C ILE A 310 2.52 2.13 -30.22
N LEU A 311 1.69 2.28 -29.20
CA LEU A 311 1.10 1.16 -28.47
C LEU A 311 0.17 0.34 -29.39
N GLU A 312 -0.69 1.01 -30.18
CA GLU A 312 -1.61 0.38 -31.14
C GLU A 312 -0.89 -0.32 -32.30
N ARG A 313 0.19 0.26 -32.83
CA ARG A 313 0.99 -0.39 -33.89
C ARG A 313 1.75 -1.61 -33.39
N THR A 314 2.20 -1.56 -32.14
CA THR A 314 2.79 -2.74 -31.46
C THR A 314 1.74 -3.82 -31.22
N TYR A 315 0.48 -3.43 -31.02
CA TYR A 315 -0.71 -4.29 -30.83
C TYR A 315 -1.21 -5.00 -32.09
N LYS A 316 -0.44 -5.09 -33.19
CA LYS A 316 -0.87 -5.93 -34.32
C LYS A 316 -1.06 -7.36 -33.80
N LYS A 317 -2.31 -7.80 -33.68
CA LYS A 317 -2.75 -9.09 -33.11
C LYS A 317 -1.82 -10.22 -33.54
N SER A 318 -0.79 -10.46 -32.75
CA SER A 318 0.07 -11.62 -32.88
C SER A 318 -0.37 -12.59 -31.80
N THR A 319 -0.57 -13.86 -32.16
CA THR A 319 -0.74 -14.88 -31.12
C THR A 319 0.56 -15.02 -30.34
N PRO A 320 0.55 -15.55 -29.10
CA PRO A 320 1.79 -15.79 -28.37
C PRO A 320 2.81 -16.59 -29.19
N GLU A 321 2.36 -17.56 -29.97
CA GLU A 321 3.19 -18.37 -30.87
C GLU A 321 3.82 -17.52 -32.00
N GLU A 322 3.08 -16.58 -32.58
CA GLU A 322 3.60 -15.66 -33.59
C GLU A 322 4.60 -14.67 -32.98
N SER A 323 4.33 -14.16 -31.77
CA SER A 323 5.24 -13.28 -31.03
C SER A 323 6.58 -13.98 -30.74
N VAL A 324 6.56 -15.24 -30.30
CA VAL A 324 7.77 -16.06 -30.11
C VAL A 324 8.55 -16.19 -31.42
N ARG A 325 7.92 -16.61 -32.51
CA ARG A 325 8.56 -16.80 -33.83
C ARG A 325 9.15 -15.50 -34.42
N GLN A 326 8.57 -14.35 -34.07
CA GLN A 326 9.04 -13.05 -34.55
C GLN A 326 10.21 -12.51 -33.73
N ASN A 327 10.46 -13.05 -32.53
CA ASN A 327 11.53 -12.61 -31.66
C ASN A 327 12.88 -13.23 -32.08
N LYS A 328 13.68 -12.45 -32.81
CA LYS A 328 15.02 -12.84 -33.31
C LYS A 328 16.10 -13.03 -32.24
N LYS A 329 15.82 -12.75 -30.97
CA LYS A 329 16.77 -12.92 -29.86
C LYS A 329 16.53 -14.18 -29.04
N ILE A 330 15.34 -14.79 -29.15
CA ILE A 330 15.11 -16.14 -28.62
C ILE A 330 15.93 -17.10 -29.50
N THR A 331 16.72 -17.98 -28.89
CA THR A 331 17.45 -18.99 -29.65
C THR A 331 16.47 -20.02 -30.19
N GLU A 332 16.87 -20.77 -31.23
CA GLU A 332 16.02 -21.81 -31.82
C GLU A 332 15.56 -22.84 -30.77
N GLU A 333 16.43 -23.16 -29.81
CA GLU A 333 16.15 -24.04 -28.67
C GLU A 333 14.99 -23.49 -27.82
N TYR A 334 15.09 -22.25 -27.32
CA TYR A 334 14.04 -21.64 -26.51
C TYR A 334 12.74 -21.37 -27.29
N GLU A 335 12.84 -21.07 -28.60
CA GLU A 335 11.67 -20.94 -29.47
C GLU A 335 10.89 -22.26 -29.48
N ASN A 336 11.58 -23.38 -29.68
CA ASN A 336 10.99 -24.71 -29.66
C ASN A 336 10.38 -25.04 -28.28
N PHE A 337 11.07 -24.69 -27.19
CA PHE A 337 10.56 -24.86 -25.83
C PHE A 337 9.25 -24.10 -25.59
N TYR A 338 9.19 -22.81 -25.92
CA TYR A 338 7.97 -22.00 -25.74
C TYR A 338 6.84 -22.46 -26.63
N LEU A 339 7.11 -22.78 -27.90
CA LEU A 339 6.10 -23.30 -28.82
C LEU A 339 5.54 -24.62 -28.31
N ARG A 340 6.37 -25.49 -27.72
CA ARG A 340 5.90 -26.73 -27.10
C ARG A 340 5.01 -26.45 -25.89
N LEU A 341 5.39 -25.53 -25.00
CA LEU A 341 4.59 -25.14 -23.85
C LEU A 341 3.24 -24.53 -24.23
N LEU A 342 3.21 -23.64 -25.22
CA LEU A 342 2.00 -22.96 -25.69
C LEU A 342 1.03 -23.93 -26.41
N ASN A 343 1.56 -25.00 -27.03
CA ASN A 343 0.75 -26.03 -27.69
C ASN A 343 0.27 -27.14 -26.74
N GLU A 344 0.91 -27.31 -25.58
CA GLU A 344 0.55 -28.31 -24.58
C GLU A 344 -0.77 -27.94 -23.87
N LYS A 345 -1.79 -28.80 -23.97
CA LYS A 345 -3.14 -28.51 -23.46
C LYS A 345 -3.18 -28.17 -21.98
N LYS A 346 -2.31 -28.79 -21.17
CA LYS A 346 -2.24 -28.55 -19.72
C LYS A 346 -1.60 -27.20 -19.36
N CYS A 347 -0.79 -26.64 -20.25
CA CYS A 347 0.02 -25.43 -19.99
C CYS A 347 -0.51 -24.19 -20.73
N LYS A 348 -1.16 -24.35 -21.88
CA LYS A 348 -1.52 -23.27 -22.83
C LYS A 348 -2.10 -22.00 -22.19
N ASN A 349 -3.04 -22.13 -21.25
CA ASN A 349 -3.72 -20.97 -20.63
C ASN A 349 -3.00 -20.43 -19.38
N LYS A 350 -1.92 -21.09 -18.97
CA LYS A 350 -1.18 -20.79 -17.74
C LYS A 350 0.11 -20.03 -18.01
N VAL A 351 0.62 -20.10 -19.24
CA VAL A 351 1.89 -19.52 -19.66
C VAL A 351 1.70 -18.07 -20.07
N LYS A 352 2.46 -17.18 -19.44
CA LYS A 352 2.59 -15.77 -19.82
C LYS A 352 4.06 -15.46 -20.10
N ILE A 353 4.34 -14.91 -21.28
CA ILE A 353 5.69 -14.54 -21.70
C ILE A 353 5.73 -13.03 -21.82
N PHE A 354 6.67 -12.41 -21.12
CA PHE A 354 6.85 -10.96 -21.07
C PHE A 354 8.20 -10.57 -21.65
N GLU A 355 8.25 -9.38 -22.23
CA GLU A 355 9.50 -8.70 -22.59
C GLU A 355 9.47 -7.24 -22.13
N SER A 356 10.65 -6.62 -21.99
CA SER A 356 10.71 -5.17 -21.76
C SER A 356 10.42 -4.42 -23.05
N PHE A 357 9.43 -3.54 -23.00
CA PHE A 357 9.22 -2.51 -23.99
C PHE A 357 9.89 -1.22 -23.50
N ASP A 358 10.83 -0.68 -24.27
CA ASP A 358 11.47 0.60 -23.98
C ASP A 358 11.62 1.40 -25.28
N ASN A 359 10.85 2.47 -25.40
CA ASN A 359 10.85 3.36 -26.54
C ASN A 359 11.21 4.77 -26.07
N ALA A 360 12.31 5.32 -26.59
CA ALA A 360 12.78 6.64 -26.23
C ALA A 360 12.84 7.55 -27.46
N ALA A 361 12.24 8.73 -27.34
CA ALA A 361 12.43 9.88 -28.20
C ALA A 361 13.20 10.99 -27.46
N SER A 362 13.52 12.08 -28.15
CA SER A 362 14.28 13.20 -27.56
C SER A 362 13.58 13.88 -26.37
N ILE A 363 12.24 13.81 -26.32
CA ILE A 363 11.39 14.51 -25.35
C ILE A 363 10.57 13.57 -24.45
N TRP A 364 10.58 12.26 -24.71
CA TRP A 364 9.82 11.29 -23.92
C TRP A 364 10.44 9.88 -23.99
N ARG A 365 10.15 9.04 -23.01
CA ARG A 365 10.52 7.63 -22.96
C ARG A 365 9.38 6.82 -22.35
N ILE A 366 8.90 5.81 -23.06
CA ILE A 366 7.91 4.85 -22.58
C ILE A 366 8.67 3.58 -22.19
N GLN A 367 8.42 3.08 -20.99
CA GLN A 367 8.91 1.80 -20.50
C GLN A 367 7.73 0.96 -20.02
N SER A 368 7.61 -0.29 -20.42
CA SER A 368 6.54 -1.18 -19.97
C SER A 368 6.95 -2.65 -20.09
N LEU A 369 6.13 -3.54 -19.55
CA LEU A 369 6.21 -4.99 -19.78
C LEU A 369 5.20 -5.34 -20.87
N TYR A 370 5.66 -5.87 -21.99
CA TYR A 370 4.81 -6.35 -23.06
C TYR A 370 4.60 -7.85 -22.93
N GLU A 371 3.35 -8.28 -22.80
CA GLU A 371 2.94 -9.68 -22.80
C GLU A 371 2.69 -10.15 -24.23
N TYR A 372 3.11 -11.36 -24.57
CA TYR A 372 3.09 -11.87 -25.95
C TYR A 372 1.68 -12.10 -26.53
N ASN A 373 0.64 -11.96 -25.70
CA ASN A 373 -0.77 -11.92 -26.10
C ASN A 373 -1.29 -10.50 -26.42
N GLY A 374 -0.43 -9.49 -26.37
CA GLY A 374 -0.74 -8.11 -26.77
C GLY A 374 -0.99 -7.14 -25.62
N TYR A 375 -0.84 -7.53 -24.35
CA TYR A 375 -1.09 -6.62 -23.22
C TYR A 375 0.18 -5.88 -22.76
N PHE A 376 0.01 -4.62 -22.35
CA PHE A 376 1.07 -3.84 -21.71
C PHE A 376 0.79 -3.69 -20.21
N ASN A 377 1.76 -4.10 -19.40
CA ASN A 377 1.73 -3.99 -17.95
C ASN A 377 2.78 -2.97 -17.47
N ASN A 378 2.50 -2.32 -16.35
CA ASN A 378 3.42 -1.39 -15.68
C ASN A 378 4.01 -0.30 -16.60
N ILE A 379 3.14 0.35 -17.38
CA ILE A 379 3.54 1.44 -18.26
C ILE A 379 4.06 2.62 -17.44
N SER A 380 5.29 3.02 -17.74
CA SER A 380 6.02 4.16 -17.20
C SER A 380 6.34 5.10 -18.35
N ILE A 381 5.91 6.36 -18.24
CA ILE A 381 6.17 7.39 -19.24
C ILE A 381 7.02 8.47 -18.58
N THR A 382 8.22 8.65 -19.09
CA THR A 382 9.13 9.73 -18.70
C THR A 382 9.08 10.81 -19.77
N LEU A 383 8.95 12.08 -19.37
CA LEU A 383 8.93 13.20 -20.29
C LEU A 383 10.14 14.09 -20.00
N SER A 384 11.08 14.21 -20.94
CA SER A 384 12.24 15.09 -20.83
C SER A 384 11.88 16.47 -21.36
N LYS A 385 11.99 17.50 -20.51
CA LYS A 385 11.66 18.90 -20.82
C LYS A 385 10.18 19.11 -21.17
N LEU A 386 9.30 18.75 -20.25
CA LEU A 386 7.95 19.32 -20.24
C LEU A 386 8.06 20.84 -20.05
N ASN A 387 7.88 21.60 -21.12
CA ASN A 387 7.46 22.99 -21.02
C ASN A 387 5.94 22.98 -21.17
N SER A 388 5.25 22.58 -20.10
CA SER A 388 3.79 22.65 -20.06
C SER A 388 3.38 23.65 -19.01
N GLU A 389 2.47 24.55 -19.37
CA GLU A 389 1.85 25.47 -18.42
C GLU A 389 0.85 24.74 -17.51
N GLN A 390 0.35 23.57 -17.93
CA GLN A 390 -0.66 22.79 -17.22
C GLN A 390 -0.35 21.28 -17.22
N ILE A 391 -0.53 20.63 -16.07
CA ILE A 391 -0.49 19.17 -15.93
C ILE A 391 -1.74 18.72 -15.18
N GLU A 392 -2.41 17.69 -15.71
CA GLU A 392 -3.50 16.98 -15.05
C GLU A 392 -3.08 15.52 -14.81
N ILE A 393 -3.32 15.04 -13.59
CA ILE A 393 -3.06 13.66 -13.16
C ILE A 393 -4.35 13.08 -12.64
N THR A 394 -4.79 11.96 -13.21
CA THR A 394 -6.07 11.35 -12.85
C THR A 394 -5.89 9.86 -12.56
N SER A 395 -6.54 9.36 -11.51
CA SER A 395 -6.61 7.94 -11.15
C SER A 395 -5.25 7.22 -11.09
N SER A 396 -4.24 7.92 -10.58
CA SER A 396 -2.84 7.48 -10.64
C SER A 396 -2.25 7.27 -9.25
N LYS A 397 -1.19 6.47 -9.15
CA LYS A 397 -0.41 6.32 -7.92
C LYS A 397 0.79 7.27 -7.93
N ILE A 398 0.76 8.30 -7.10
CA ILE A 398 1.80 9.32 -7.00
C ILE A 398 2.80 8.92 -5.90
N THR A 399 4.05 8.71 -6.29
CA THR A 399 5.14 8.37 -5.35
C THR A 399 6.00 9.59 -5.02
N SER A 400 6.82 9.47 -3.96
CA SER A 400 7.77 10.51 -3.54
C SER A 400 8.74 10.96 -4.65
N LYS A 401 9.10 10.07 -5.57
CA LYS A 401 9.98 10.41 -6.70
C LYS A 401 9.29 11.35 -7.70
N PHE A 402 8.04 11.03 -8.05
CA PHE A 402 7.21 11.84 -8.93
C PHE A 402 7.00 13.26 -8.39
N ARG A 403 6.88 13.41 -7.06
CA ARG A 403 6.78 14.71 -6.36
C ARG A 403 7.93 15.67 -6.67
N THR A 404 9.17 15.19 -6.73
CA THR A 404 10.33 16.07 -7.00
C THR A 404 10.38 16.48 -8.48
N GLU A 405 9.98 15.58 -9.35
CA GLU A 405 10.00 15.79 -10.80
C GLU A 405 8.94 16.81 -11.23
N ILE A 406 7.71 16.69 -10.74
CA ILE A 406 6.61 17.61 -11.12
C ILE A 406 6.82 19.04 -10.60
N LEU A 407 7.35 19.19 -9.38
CA LEU A 407 7.63 20.50 -8.81
C LEU A 407 8.84 21.20 -9.45
N ASN A 408 9.62 20.49 -10.27
CA ASN A 408 10.75 21.05 -11.02
C ASN A 408 10.42 21.33 -12.51
N VAL A 409 9.17 21.16 -12.94
CA VAL A 409 8.75 21.47 -14.31
C VAL A 409 8.81 22.98 -14.54
N ASN A 410 9.69 23.41 -15.45
CA ASN A 410 9.84 24.82 -15.80
C ASN A 410 8.56 25.35 -16.48
N GLY A 411 8.06 26.49 -16.00
CA GLY A 411 6.88 27.14 -16.57
C GLY A 411 5.54 26.53 -16.16
N LEU A 412 5.50 25.48 -15.33
CA LEU A 412 4.26 24.89 -14.84
C LEU A 412 3.50 25.89 -13.97
N ALA A 413 2.38 26.40 -14.48
CA ALA A 413 1.53 27.37 -13.83
C ALA A 413 0.29 26.74 -13.19
N ARG A 414 -0.19 25.60 -13.73
CA ARG A 414 -1.39 24.89 -13.30
C ARG A 414 -1.11 23.41 -13.03
N LEU A 415 -1.49 22.93 -11.86
CA LEU A 415 -1.40 21.51 -11.51
C LEU A 415 -2.77 21.01 -11.07
N GLU A 416 -3.24 19.93 -11.69
CA GLU A 416 -4.47 19.24 -11.31
C GLU A 416 -4.17 17.80 -10.91
N ILE A 417 -4.68 17.36 -9.75
CA ILE A 417 -4.56 15.99 -9.27
C ILE A 417 -5.94 15.49 -8.89
N ASN A 418 -6.41 14.45 -9.56
CA ASN A 418 -7.75 13.92 -9.44
C ASN A 418 -7.74 12.43 -9.07
N TYR A 419 -8.46 12.06 -8.00
CA TYR A 419 -8.70 10.67 -7.57
C TYR A 419 -7.44 9.79 -7.53
N SER A 420 -6.31 10.38 -7.15
CA SER A 420 -4.99 9.75 -7.24
C SER A 420 -4.49 9.39 -5.85
N ASP A 421 -3.90 8.20 -5.70
CA ASP A 421 -3.36 7.70 -4.43
C ASP A 421 -1.96 8.29 -4.20
N ILE A 422 -1.80 9.05 -3.11
CA ILE A 422 -0.53 9.73 -2.81
C ILE A 422 0.23 9.00 -1.71
N LEU A 423 1.49 8.66 -1.98
CA LEU A 423 2.41 8.02 -1.02
C LEU A 423 3.70 8.85 -0.88
N PHE A 424 3.89 9.45 0.29
CA PHE A 424 5.15 10.10 0.65
C PHE A 424 5.89 9.26 1.68
N GLU A 425 7.01 8.66 1.26
CA GLU A 425 7.86 7.82 2.11
C GLU A 425 8.99 8.62 2.81
N SER A 426 9.13 9.91 2.51
CA SER A 426 10.24 10.75 3.00
C SER A 426 9.88 12.24 3.06
N ASP A 427 10.34 12.91 4.11
CA ASP A 427 10.28 14.38 4.26
C ASP A 427 11.29 15.08 3.34
N ILE A 428 10.89 15.41 2.11
CA ILE A 428 11.73 16.20 1.20
C ILE A 428 11.27 17.67 1.20
N CYS A 429 12.17 18.58 1.52
CA CYS A 429 11.93 20.02 1.53
C CYS A 429 12.08 20.63 0.12
N VAL A 430 11.10 20.39 -0.76
CA VAL A 430 11.03 21.04 -2.09
C VAL A 430 10.09 22.24 -2.02
N LYS A 431 10.50 23.37 -2.59
CA LYS A 431 9.65 24.57 -2.74
C LYS A 431 9.53 24.94 -4.21
N ASN A 432 8.31 24.96 -4.74
CA ASN A 432 7.99 25.41 -6.10
C ASN A 432 7.44 26.85 -6.07
N LYS A 433 7.88 27.67 -7.03
CA LYS A 433 7.41 29.05 -7.22
C LYS A 433 6.68 29.28 -8.56
N SER A 434 6.64 28.27 -9.43
CA SER A 434 6.04 28.42 -10.76
C SER A 434 4.53 28.24 -10.74
N ILE A 435 4.04 27.31 -9.90
CA ILE A 435 2.63 26.91 -9.85
C ILE A 435 1.83 28.02 -9.16
N LYS A 436 0.85 28.54 -9.89
CA LYS A 436 -0.07 29.60 -9.46
C LYS A 436 -1.48 29.08 -9.20
N TYR A 437 -1.86 27.99 -9.86
CA TYR A 437 -3.19 27.40 -9.76
C TYR A 437 -3.05 25.91 -9.44
N PHE A 438 -3.74 25.46 -8.39
CA PHE A 438 -3.72 24.06 -8.00
C PHE A 438 -5.14 23.53 -7.84
N LYS A 439 -5.45 22.41 -8.48
CA LYS A 439 -6.72 21.71 -8.34
C LYS A 439 -6.48 20.32 -7.77
N PHE A 440 -7.26 19.96 -6.76
CA PHE A 440 -7.10 18.70 -6.06
C PHE A 440 -8.46 18.05 -5.82
N TRP A 441 -8.68 16.86 -6.39
CA TRP A 441 -9.83 16.01 -6.09
C TRP A 441 -9.40 14.80 -5.27
N LYS A 442 -9.90 14.75 -4.04
CA LYS A 442 -9.56 13.74 -3.04
C LYS A 442 -10.07 12.35 -3.44
N ASN A 443 -9.25 11.31 -3.30
CA ASN A 443 -9.71 9.92 -3.43
C ASN A 443 -10.45 9.43 -2.17
N LYS A 444 -11.34 8.44 -2.31
CA LYS A 444 -12.09 7.87 -1.17
C LYS A 444 -11.12 7.25 -0.16
N GLY A 445 -11.21 7.69 1.10
CA GLY A 445 -10.41 7.14 2.20
C GLY A 445 -9.05 7.81 2.43
N GLU A 446 -8.64 8.78 1.60
CA GLU A 446 -7.37 9.49 1.81
C GLU A 446 -7.40 10.41 3.03
N ILE A 447 -6.25 10.55 3.68
CA ILE A 447 -6.02 11.48 4.78
C ILE A 447 -5.69 12.86 4.18
N PHE A 448 -6.29 13.93 4.72
CA PHE A 448 -6.07 15.30 4.24
C PHE A 448 -4.59 15.77 4.29
N GLY A 449 -3.72 15.05 5.02
CA GLY A 449 -2.31 15.40 5.20
C GLY A 449 -1.56 15.63 3.89
N TYR A 450 -1.81 14.80 2.87
CA TYR A 450 -1.10 14.91 1.59
C TYR A 450 -1.48 16.16 0.78
N PHE A 451 -2.73 16.59 0.86
CA PHE A 451 -3.15 17.87 0.29
C PHE A 451 -2.37 19.03 0.92
N PHE A 452 -2.23 19.04 2.25
CA PHE A 452 -1.50 20.08 2.95
C PHE A 452 0.00 20.05 2.68
N GLU A 453 0.60 18.87 2.57
CA GLU A 453 2.00 18.74 2.17
C GLU A 453 2.24 19.38 0.81
N LEU A 454 1.44 19.03 -0.20
CA LEU A 454 1.53 19.62 -1.54
C LEU A 454 1.33 21.13 -1.50
N LEU A 455 0.30 21.61 -0.82
CA LEU A 455 0.01 23.03 -0.68
C LEU A 455 1.17 23.80 -0.04
N ASN A 456 1.81 23.24 0.98
CA ASN A 456 2.94 23.86 1.67
C ASN A 456 4.22 23.94 0.81
N MET A 457 4.33 23.12 -0.23
CA MET A 457 5.48 23.15 -1.15
C MET A 457 5.32 24.23 -2.24
N MET A 458 4.10 24.64 -2.57
CA MET A 458 3.84 25.61 -3.63
C MET A 458 3.74 27.02 -3.04
N VAL A 459 4.83 27.78 -3.12
CA VAL A 459 5.04 29.02 -2.37
C VAL A 459 4.30 30.21 -2.95
N ASP A 460 4.07 30.25 -4.27
CA ASP A 460 3.48 31.40 -4.99
C ASP A 460 2.08 31.10 -5.56
N LEU A 461 1.38 30.12 -4.98
CA LEU A 461 -0.01 29.83 -5.31
C LEU A 461 -0.89 31.08 -5.19
N LYS A 462 -1.74 31.30 -6.18
CA LYS A 462 -2.77 32.34 -6.19
C LYS A 462 -4.14 31.79 -5.86
N GLU A 463 -4.43 30.60 -6.38
CA GLU A 463 -5.74 29.98 -6.28
C GLU A 463 -5.61 28.47 -6.10
N VAL A 464 -6.44 27.91 -5.22
CA VAL A 464 -6.55 26.47 -4.99
C VAL A 464 -8.01 26.05 -5.10
N PHE A 465 -8.30 25.07 -5.93
CA PHE A 465 -9.59 24.42 -5.99
C PHE A 465 -9.50 23.04 -5.36
N PHE A 466 -10.21 22.83 -4.26
CA PHE A 466 -10.24 21.55 -3.58
C PHE A 466 -11.63 20.94 -3.68
N MET A 467 -11.68 19.70 -4.15
CA MET A 467 -12.91 18.93 -4.25
C MET A 467 -12.80 17.64 -3.44
N SER A 468 -13.83 17.41 -2.66
CA SER A 468 -14.10 16.18 -1.93
C SER A 468 -15.59 15.90 -2.04
N GLU A 469 -16.24 15.42 -0.98
CA GLU A 469 -17.69 15.57 -0.89
C GLU A 469 -18.09 17.05 -0.76
N GLU A 470 -17.26 17.86 -0.11
CA GLU A 470 -17.37 19.32 -0.11
C GLU A 470 -16.47 19.91 -1.19
N THR A 471 -16.89 21.02 -1.80
CA THR A 471 -16.05 21.76 -2.77
C THR A 471 -15.75 23.15 -2.25
N LEU A 472 -14.50 23.57 -2.38
CA LEU A 472 -14.07 24.90 -1.99
C LEU A 472 -13.04 25.46 -2.96
N LYS A 473 -13.13 26.76 -3.16
CA LYS A 473 -12.11 27.54 -3.84
C LYS A 473 -11.47 28.50 -2.86
N LEU A 474 -10.16 28.43 -2.79
CA LEU A 474 -9.31 29.28 -1.98
C LEU A 474 -8.63 30.29 -2.88
N SER A 475 -8.69 31.55 -2.49
CA SER A 475 -7.90 32.61 -3.09
C SER A 475 -6.87 33.09 -2.09
N ARG A 476 -5.72 33.53 -2.59
CA ARG A 476 -4.65 34.03 -1.74
C ARG A 476 -4.60 35.54 -1.71
N SER A 477 -4.46 36.10 -0.51
CA SER A 477 -4.30 37.54 -0.28
C SER A 477 -2.90 38.03 -0.64
N VAL A 478 -2.74 39.35 -0.70
CA VAL A 478 -1.43 40.00 -0.77
C VAL A 478 -0.56 39.66 0.45
N SER A 479 -1.18 39.39 1.60
CA SER A 479 -0.50 38.91 2.83
C SER A 479 -0.12 37.43 2.80
N GLN A 480 -0.26 36.74 1.65
CA GLN A 480 0.08 35.34 1.45
C GLN A 480 -0.77 34.32 2.26
N ILE A 481 -1.91 34.75 2.78
CA ILE A 481 -2.87 33.91 3.51
C ILE A 481 -4.01 33.50 2.56
N PHE A 482 -4.42 32.23 2.64
CA PHE A 482 -5.59 31.74 1.90
C PHE A 482 -6.89 32.03 2.63
N TYR A 483 -7.90 32.44 1.87
CA TYR A 483 -9.28 32.60 2.32
C TYR A 483 -10.23 31.92 1.33
N ILE A 484 -11.41 31.52 1.82
CA ILE A 484 -12.40 30.80 1.00
C ILE A 484 -13.23 31.83 0.22
N THR A 485 -13.30 31.66 -1.10
CA THR A 485 -14.09 32.51 -2.01
C THR A 485 -15.32 31.82 -2.55
N GLU A 486 -15.28 30.51 -2.72
CA GLU A 486 -16.41 29.72 -3.20
C GLU A 486 -16.56 28.50 -2.29
N LEU A 487 -17.80 28.17 -1.90
CA LEU A 487 -18.11 27.04 -1.03
C LEU A 487 -19.37 26.32 -1.53
N ASN A 488 -19.23 25.03 -1.82
CA ASN A 488 -20.35 24.11 -1.99
C ASN A 488 -20.42 23.22 -0.74
N LEU A 489 -21.55 23.32 -0.03
CA LEU A 489 -21.79 22.64 1.23
C LEU A 489 -22.81 21.51 1.02
N LEU A 490 -22.45 20.28 1.38
CA LEU A 490 -23.28 19.08 1.39
C LEU A 490 -23.42 18.49 2.81
N ASN A 491 -22.40 18.66 3.66
CA ASN A 491 -22.36 18.16 5.03
C ASN A 491 -21.59 19.11 5.98
N VAL A 492 -22.32 19.74 6.91
CA VAL A 492 -21.76 20.71 7.86
C VAL A 492 -20.68 20.09 8.75
N ASN A 493 -20.92 18.90 9.31
CA ASN A 493 -19.97 18.27 10.24
C ASN A 493 -18.61 17.99 9.58
N ARG A 494 -18.63 17.48 8.35
CA ARG A 494 -17.40 17.22 7.59
C ARG A 494 -16.68 18.52 7.24
N MET A 495 -17.42 19.56 6.87
CA MET A 495 -16.82 20.86 6.59
C MET A 495 -16.19 21.47 7.83
N ILE A 496 -16.84 21.37 9.00
CA ILE A 496 -16.28 21.82 10.28
C ILE A 496 -14.97 21.08 10.59
N ASP A 497 -14.94 19.76 10.44
CA ASP A 497 -13.72 18.99 10.67
C ASP A 497 -12.60 19.37 9.70
N PHE A 498 -12.94 19.66 8.44
CA PHE A 498 -11.97 20.17 7.48
C PHE A 498 -11.45 21.57 7.84
N LEU A 499 -12.33 22.50 8.26
CA LEU A 499 -11.94 23.84 8.70
C LEU A 499 -11.06 23.81 9.96
N LYS A 500 -11.28 22.87 10.90
CA LYS A 500 -10.38 22.67 12.04
C LYS A 500 -8.96 22.32 11.58
N ILE A 501 -8.84 21.46 10.56
CA ILE A 501 -7.52 21.08 10.04
C ILE A 501 -6.88 22.27 9.29
N LEU A 502 -7.66 23.02 8.50
CA LEU A 502 -7.19 24.23 7.83
C LEU A 502 -6.69 25.27 8.83
N ALA A 503 -7.42 25.50 9.92
CA ALA A 503 -7.05 26.48 10.95
C ALA A 503 -5.73 26.15 11.67
N ASN A 504 -5.30 24.88 11.67
CA ASN A 504 -4.01 24.47 12.20
C ASN A 504 -2.84 24.75 11.22
N ASN A 505 -3.11 25.08 9.96
CA ASN A 505 -2.10 25.37 8.96
C ASN A 505 -1.83 26.88 8.88
N LYS A 506 -0.55 27.27 9.01
CA LYS A 506 -0.09 28.66 9.04
C LYS A 506 -0.40 29.47 7.77
N ASN A 507 -0.75 28.80 6.66
CA ASN A 507 -1.13 29.46 5.42
C ASN A 507 -2.60 29.95 5.42
N PHE A 508 -3.35 29.65 6.47
CA PHE A 508 -4.76 30.03 6.63
C PHE A 508 -4.92 30.85 7.91
N ASP A 509 -5.75 31.89 7.83
CA ASP A 509 -6.26 32.59 8.98
C ASP A 509 -7.78 32.53 8.91
N LEU A 510 -8.35 31.67 9.76
CA LEU A 510 -9.80 31.46 9.86
C LEU A 510 -10.34 31.97 11.19
N THR A 511 -9.58 32.82 11.90
CA THR A 511 -10.03 33.34 13.19
C THR A 511 -11.22 34.27 13.01
N ALA A 512 -12.38 33.87 13.55
CA ALA A 512 -13.58 34.70 13.49
C ALA A 512 -13.42 35.95 14.37
N ALA A 513 -13.62 37.12 13.79
CA ALA A 513 -13.57 38.40 14.51
C ALA A 513 -14.77 38.61 15.46
N TYR A 514 -15.84 37.83 15.30
CA TYR A 514 -17.12 38.00 15.98
C TYR A 514 -17.37 36.91 17.04
N ASN A 515 -16.83 37.13 18.24
CA ASN A 515 -17.27 36.40 19.43
C ASN A 515 -18.45 37.14 20.07
N ASP A 516 -19.65 37.03 19.49
CA ASP A 516 -20.86 37.34 20.26
C ASP A 516 -21.00 36.28 21.35
N ILE A 517 -20.54 36.65 22.55
CA ILE A 517 -20.49 35.85 23.79
C ILE A 517 -21.91 35.43 24.28
N LEU A 518 -22.98 35.89 23.63
CA LEU A 518 -24.35 35.78 24.14
C LEU A 518 -25.24 34.69 23.49
N ASP A 519 -24.78 33.96 22.47
CA ASP A 519 -25.55 32.85 21.86
C ASP A 519 -24.99 31.49 22.31
N LEU A 520 -25.40 31.03 23.50
CA LEU A 520 -24.93 29.81 24.17
C LEU A 520 -25.58 28.50 23.67
N GLU A 521 -26.53 28.53 22.74
CA GLU A 521 -27.28 27.34 22.27
C GLU A 521 -27.25 27.18 20.74
N CYS A 522 -26.06 27.18 20.14
CA CYS A 522 -25.90 26.83 18.72
C CYS A 522 -25.40 25.38 18.61
N PRO A 523 -26.17 24.45 18.01
CA PRO A 523 -25.72 23.07 17.80
C PRO A 523 -24.39 23.04 17.04
N SER A 524 -23.47 22.19 17.49
CA SER A 524 -22.11 22.11 16.92
C SER A 524 -22.08 21.66 15.46
N ASP A 525 -23.19 21.15 14.95
CA ASP A 525 -23.41 20.63 13.60
C ASP A 525 -24.29 21.56 12.74
N SER A 526 -24.64 22.75 13.23
CA SER A 526 -25.47 23.72 12.50
C SER A 526 -24.67 24.59 11.52
N VAL A 527 -25.34 25.06 10.47
CA VAL A 527 -24.76 26.02 9.51
C VAL A 527 -24.32 27.30 10.22
N LYS A 528 -25.11 27.77 11.20
CA LYS A 528 -24.75 28.92 12.03
C LYS A 528 -23.45 28.71 12.79
N PHE A 529 -23.20 27.52 13.33
CA PHE A 529 -21.94 27.21 14.02
C PHE A 529 -20.74 27.38 13.08
N LEU A 530 -20.85 26.89 11.84
CA LEU A 530 -19.79 27.01 10.83
C LEU A 530 -19.45 28.48 10.53
N PHE A 531 -20.46 29.29 10.18
CA PHE A 531 -20.25 30.69 9.80
C PHE A 531 -19.97 31.64 10.98
N LYS A 532 -20.24 31.20 12.22
CA LYS A 532 -19.89 31.95 13.44
C LYS A 532 -18.45 31.70 13.88
N ASN A 533 -17.98 30.45 13.82
CA ASN A 533 -16.68 30.07 14.40
C ASN A 533 -15.50 30.22 13.45
N TYR A 534 -15.74 30.37 12.15
CA TYR A 534 -14.68 30.56 11.15
C TYR A 534 -14.90 31.84 10.36
N ASP A 535 -13.84 32.59 10.07
CA ASP A 535 -13.93 33.75 9.17
C ASP A 535 -14.14 33.29 7.72
N LEU A 536 -15.40 33.34 7.29
CA LEU A 536 -15.86 33.01 5.95
C LEU A 536 -16.40 34.24 5.21
N SER A 537 -16.09 35.44 5.69
CA SER A 537 -16.61 36.71 5.15
C SER A 537 -16.17 37.01 3.71
N SER A 538 -15.13 36.32 3.24
CA SER A 538 -14.58 36.46 1.89
C SER A 538 -15.34 35.65 0.82
N ILE A 539 -16.28 34.80 1.23
CA ILE A 539 -17.10 34.01 0.31
C ILE A 539 -17.91 34.94 -0.59
N ASN A 540 -17.80 34.72 -1.89
CA ASN A 540 -18.54 35.41 -2.93
C ASN A 540 -19.55 34.49 -3.66
N GLU A 541 -19.35 33.17 -3.59
CA GLU A 541 -20.28 32.17 -4.10
C GLU A 541 -20.54 31.10 -3.04
N LEU A 542 -21.81 30.88 -2.72
CA LEU A 542 -22.24 29.88 -1.75
C LEU A 542 -23.32 29.00 -2.36
N SER A 543 -23.09 27.69 -2.37
CA SER A 543 -24.08 26.70 -2.73
C SER A 543 -24.36 25.73 -1.59
N LEU A 544 -25.63 25.51 -1.27
CA LEU A 544 -26.08 24.52 -0.28
C LEU A 544 -26.94 23.46 -0.96
N TYR A 545 -26.71 22.20 -0.60
CA TYR A 545 -27.40 21.04 -1.15
C TYR A 545 -27.94 20.16 -0.03
N ASP A 546 -29.19 19.70 -0.17
CA ASP A 546 -29.75 18.59 0.62
C ASP A 546 -29.74 18.79 2.16
N PHE A 547 -29.99 20.03 2.61
CA PHE A 547 -30.10 20.34 4.05
C PHE A 547 -31.54 20.42 4.54
N SER A 548 -31.73 20.01 5.80
CA SER A 548 -32.77 20.58 6.67
C SER A 548 -32.19 21.75 7.45
N ILE A 549 -32.86 22.90 7.41
CA ILE A 549 -32.47 24.11 8.13
C ILE A 549 -33.62 24.51 9.05
N ASP A 550 -33.33 24.59 10.35
CA ASP A 550 -34.30 25.00 11.38
C ASP A 550 -33.96 26.37 12.00
N LYS A 551 -34.72 26.76 13.02
CA LYS A 551 -34.53 28.02 13.76
C LYS A 551 -33.17 28.19 14.42
N SER A 552 -32.39 27.12 14.65
CA SER A 552 -31.03 27.25 15.19
C SER A 552 -30.10 28.00 14.24
N ASN A 553 -30.46 28.10 12.95
CA ASN A 553 -29.70 28.77 11.89
C ASN A 553 -30.09 30.23 11.67
N LEU A 554 -30.87 30.83 12.58
CA LEU A 554 -31.26 32.23 12.49
C LEU A 554 -30.05 33.15 12.39
N LYS A 555 -30.04 33.99 11.35
CA LYS A 555 -28.94 34.91 10.97
C LYS A 555 -27.60 34.21 10.67
N ALA A 556 -27.61 32.94 10.26
CA ALA A 556 -26.38 32.20 9.92
C ALA A 556 -25.48 32.90 8.89
N PHE A 557 -26.04 33.72 7.99
CA PHE A 557 -25.31 34.40 6.92
C PHE A 557 -25.07 35.90 7.18
N SER A 558 -25.19 36.37 8.42
CA SER A 558 -24.97 37.78 8.78
C SER A 558 -23.57 38.30 8.43
N ASN A 559 -22.57 37.44 8.32
CA ASN A 559 -21.19 37.87 8.04
C ASN A 559 -20.83 37.79 6.54
N LEU A 560 -21.73 37.31 5.68
CA LEU A 560 -21.46 37.08 4.25
C LEU A 560 -21.74 38.31 3.37
N LEU A 561 -21.13 39.44 3.72
CA LEU A 561 -21.36 40.74 3.05
C LEU A 561 -20.77 40.81 1.63
N ASN A 562 -19.84 39.91 1.29
CA ASN A 562 -19.21 39.84 -0.03
C ASN A 562 -19.90 38.85 -0.98
N LEU A 563 -20.95 38.18 -0.52
CA LEU A 563 -21.70 37.20 -1.29
C LEU A 563 -22.35 37.83 -2.54
N LYS A 564 -22.03 37.28 -3.70
CA LYS A 564 -22.54 37.70 -5.03
C LYS A 564 -23.44 36.64 -5.65
N GLU A 565 -23.16 35.36 -5.43
CA GLU A 565 -23.96 34.25 -5.94
C GLU A 565 -24.40 33.34 -4.79
N LEU A 566 -25.69 33.05 -4.74
CA LEU A 566 -26.31 32.17 -3.75
C LEU A 566 -27.16 31.12 -4.45
N ASN A 567 -26.83 29.85 -4.21
CA ASN A 567 -27.53 28.74 -4.83
C ASN A 567 -28.03 27.75 -3.77
N PHE A 568 -29.34 27.55 -3.68
CA PHE A 568 -29.90 26.52 -2.81
C PHE A 568 -30.57 25.43 -3.64
N PHE A 569 -30.26 24.18 -3.30
CA PHE A 569 -30.78 23.00 -3.96
C PHE A 569 -31.34 22.03 -2.92
N ARG A 570 -32.64 21.70 -3.03
CA ARG A 570 -33.32 20.73 -2.16
C ARG A 570 -33.17 21.04 -0.67
N ILE A 571 -33.36 22.31 -0.32
CA ILE A 571 -33.30 22.76 1.07
C ILE A 571 -34.70 22.69 1.69
N ASN A 572 -34.80 21.93 2.78
CA ASN A 572 -36.01 21.85 3.60
C ASN A 572 -35.93 22.86 4.74
N PHE A 573 -36.80 23.87 4.70
CA PHE A 573 -36.89 24.89 5.73
C PHE A 573 -37.89 24.49 6.82
N GLU A 574 -37.40 24.17 8.02
CA GLU A 574 -38.17 23.67 9.16
C GLU A 574 -38.46 24.80 10.15
N ASN A 575 -39.66 25.39 10.09
CA ASN A 575 -40.09 26.49 10.96
C ASN A 575 -39.24 27.76 10.87
N ILE A 576 -38.52 27.95 9.77
CA ILE A 576 -37.72 29.13 9.44
C ILE A 576 -37.95 29.48 7.96
N SER A 577 -37.74 30.74 7.58
CA SER A 577 -37.78 31.21 6.20
C SER A 577 -36.38 31.55 5.69
N LEU A 578 -36.14 31.49 4.38
CA LEU A 578 -34.86 31.86 3.76
C LEU A 578 -34.41 33.26 4.21
N SER A 579 -35.34 34.21 4.28
CA SER A 579 -35.07 35.58 4.72
C SER A 579 -34.49 35.67 6.15
N GLU A 580 -34.79 34.72 7.02
CA GLU A 580 -34.34 34.70 8.42
C GLU A 580 -32.90 34.20 8.59
N LEU A 581 -32.29 33.66 7.54
CA LEU A 581 -30.87 33.35 7.53
C LEU A 581 -30.00 34.61 7.40
N PHE A 582 -30.60 35.74 7.01
CA PHE A 582 -29.92 37.02 6.80
C PHE A 582 -30.27 38.04 7.91
N CYS A 583 -29.43 39.06 8.04
CA CYS A 583 -29.67 40.17 8.94
C CYS A 583 -30.34 41.33 8.20
N ALA A 584 -31.56 41.71 8.61
CA ALA A 584 -32.34 42.76 7.94
C ALA A 584 -31.69 44.16 7.97
N SER A 585 -30.74 44.41 8.88
CA SER A 585 -30.02 45.69 8.98
C SER A 585 -28.82 45.81 8.03
N GLN A 586 -28.50 44.76 7.26
CA GLN A 586 -27.34 44.71 6.38
C GLN A 586 -27.75 44.75 4.90
N GLU A 587 -26.93 45.43 4.10
CA GLU A 587 -27.05 45.42 2.64
C GLU A 587 -26.15 44.32 2.05
N TYR A 588 -26.74 43.42 1.26
CA TYR A 588 -26.05 42.31 0.62
C TYR A 588 -25.74 42.59 -0.86
N LYS A 589 -24.60 42.09 -1.33
CA LYS A 589 -24.11 42.26 -2.71
C LYS A 589 -24.58 41.16 -3.67
N ILE A 590 -25.62 40.40 -3.29
CA ILE A 590 -26.14 39.26 -4.06
C ILE A 590 -26.65 39.75 -5.42
N LYS A 591 -26.08 39.19 -6.49
CA LYS A 591 -26.40 39.47 -7.90
C LYS A 591 -27.11 38.31 -8.58
N ILE A 592 -26.80 37.09 -8.17
CA ILE A 592 -27.34 35.87 -8.74
C ILE A 592 -27.91 35.04 -7.60
N MET A 593 -29.17 34.62 -7.76
CA MET A 593 -29.82 33.69 -6.84
C MET A 593 -30.48 32.57 -7.62
N LYS A 594 -30.12 31.32 -7.30
CA LYS A 594 -30.75 30.13 -7.87
C LYS A 594 -31.38 29.30 -6.76
N LEU A 595 -32.67 29.01 -6.90
CA LEU A 595 -33.44 28.26 -5.92
C LEU A 595 -34.08 27.08 -6.65
N LYS A 596 -33.77 25.86 -6.20
CA LYS A 596 -34.23 24.64 -6.83
C LYS A 596 -34.84 23.68 -5.83
N GLU A 597 -36.07 23.24 -6.07
CA GLU A 597 -36.78 22.24 -5.25
C GLU A 597 -36.89 22.70 -3.78
N ILE A 598 -37.36 23.94 -3.58
CA ILE A 598 -37.46 24.62 -2.28
C ILE A 598 -38.87 25.17 -2.07
N ASN A 599 -39.31 25.18 -0.81
CA ASN A 599 -40.52 25.87 -0.37
C ASN A 599 -40.23 27.35 -0.10
N ILE A 600 -40.96 28.25 -0.76
CA ILE A 600 -40.76 29.70 -0.68
C ILE A 600 -42.00 30.35 -0.08
N SER A 601 -41.80 31.14 0.97
CA SER A 601 -42.87 31.91 1.62
C SER A 601 -42.99 33.34 1.05
N GLU A 602 -44.10 34.02 1.36
CA GLU A 602 -44.29 35.44 1.01
C GLU A 602 -43.17 36.32 1.59
N LYS A 603 -42.71 36.02 2.81
CA LYS A 603 -41.62 36.74 3.48
C LYS A 603 -40.30 36.62 2.70
N ASP A 604 -40.05 35.47 2.09
CA ASP A 604 -38.84 35.24 1.27
C ASP A 604 -38.89 36.04 -0.02
N LEU A 605 -40.06 36.13 -0.67
CA LEU A 605 -40.24 36.95 -1.86
C LEU A 605 -40.03 38.44 -1.57
N ILE A 606 -40.53 38.93 -0.43
CA ILE A 606 -40.31 40.31 0.01
C ILE A 606 -38.82 40.58 0.24
N PHE A 607 -38.11 39.66 0.89
CA PHE A 607 -36.67 39.77 1.08
C PHE A 607 -35.93 39.81 -0.26
N ILE A 608 -36.23 38.89 -1.17
CA ILE A 608 -35.61 38.81 -2.50
C ILE A 608 -35.86 40.10 -3.29
N ALA A 609 -37.09 40.64 -3.24
CA ALA A 609 -37.45 41.89 -3.90
C ALA A 609 -36.67 43.10 -3.36
N ASN A 610 -36.22 43.06 -2.11
CA ASN A 610 -35.43 44.13 -1.48
C ASN A 610 -33.92 44.04 -1.78
N LEU A 611 -33.44 42.99 -2.49
CA LEU A 611 -32.04 42.86 -2.89
C LEU A 611 -31.71 43.81 -4.06
N LYS A 612 -31.21 45.01 -3.74
CA LYS A 612 -30.88 46.07 -4.72
C LYS A 612 -29.93 45.65 -5.85
N ASN A 613 -29.09 44.64 -5.61
CA ASN A 613 -28.04 44.21 -6.53
C ASN A 613 -28.44 43.01 -7.40
N LEU A 614 -29.63 42.43 -7.20
CA LEU A 614 -30.06 41.20 -7.87
C LEU A 614 -30.26 41.44 -9.37
N LYS A 615 -29.55 40.66 -10.20
CA LYS A 615 -29.59 40.72 -11.67
C LYS A 615 -30.18 39.47 -12.31
N LYS A 616 -30.01 38.32 -11.67
CA LYS A 616 -30.55 37.04 -12.11
C LYS A 616 -31.19 36.32 -10.93
N LEU A 617 -32.44 35.93 -11.09
CA LEU A 617 -33.20 35.09 -10.17
C LEU A 617 -33.73 33.90 -10.96
N GLU A 618 -33.49 32.70 -10.46
CA GLU A 618 -33.91 31.46 -11.09
C GLU A 618 -34.66 30.59 -10.07
N PHE A 619 -35.88 30.19 -10.45
CA PHE A 619 -36.68 29.22 -9.70
C PHE A 619 -36.82 27.97 -10.55
N GLU A 620 -36.41 26.82 -10.01
CA GLU A 620 -36.59 25.52 -10.65
C GLU A 620 -37.34 24.59 -9.71
N ARG A 621 -38.55 24.16 -10.09
CA ARG A 621 -39.37 23.22 -9.29
C ARG A 621 -39.61 23.67 -7.84
N CYS A 622 -39.64 24.97 -7.58
CA CYS A 622 -39.96 25.50 -6.26
C CYS A 622 -41.47 25.48 -5.99
N TYR A 623 -41.85 25.32 -4.72
CA TYR A 623 -43.23 25.48 -4.27
C TYR A 623 -43.39 26.86 -3.63
N ILE A 624 -44.08 27.77 -4.33
CA ILE A 624 -44.34 29.13 -3.85
C ILE A 624 -45.73 29.13 -3.20
N GLN A 625 -45.78 29.38 -1.89
CA GLN A 625 -47.05 29.43 -1.17
C GLN A 625 -47.87 30.64 -1.64
N GLN A 626 -48.97 30.37 -2.37
CA GLN A 626 -49.97 31.39 -2.70
C GLN A 626 -50.92 31.58 -1.52
N LYS A 627 -51.30 32.84 -1.23
CA LYS A 627 -52.46 33.11 -0.38
C LYS A 627 -53.70 32.53 -1.06
N THR A 628 -54.38 31.60 -0.40
CA THR A 628 -55.80 31.35 -0.64
C THR A 628 -56.53 32.62 -0.21
N TYR A 629 -56.76 33.54 -1.16
CA TYR A 629 -57.81 34.54 -0.98
C TYR A 629 -59.13 33.77 -0.97
N ILE A 630 -59.63 33.43 0.22
CA ILE A 630 -61.03 33.09 0.39
C ILE A 630 -61.78 34.38 0.12
N HIS A 631 -62.19 34.58 -1.14
CA HIS A 631 -63.27 35.49 -1.45
C HIS A 631 -64.52 34.91 -0.78
N CYS A 632 -64.90 35.47 0.37
CA CYS A 632 -66.29 35.43 0.79
C CYS A 632 -67.10 36.08 -0.34
N ILE A 633 -67.93 35.27 -1.02
CA ILE A 633 -69.01 35.74 -1.89
C ILE A 633 -70.19 36.12 -1.02
#